data_AF-F3KU35-F1
#
_entry.id   AF-F3KU35-F1
#
_cell.length_a   1.000
_cell.length_b   1.000
_cell.length_c   1.000
_cell.angle_alpha   90.00
_cell.angle_beta   90.00
_cell.angle_gamma   90.00
#
_symmetry.space_group_name_H-M   'P 1'
#
loop_
_entity.id
_entity.type
_entity.pdbx_description
1 polymer ?
#
loop_
_entity_poly.entity_id
_entity_poly.type
_entity_poly.pdbx_seq_one_letter_code
_entity_poly.pdbx_strand_id
1 'polypeptide(L)' 'MPFIEVKIIEGVLSREQQQALISELTDAVVRVGGEGMRPMTRCAIQEIRSGLWGVAGKPLTTEMASPKREA' A
#
# COMPACT_ATOMS: atom_id res chain seq x y z
N MET A 1 -3.86 3.44 -19.27
CA MET A 1 -3.91 2.23 -18.42
C MET A 1 -3.12 2.49 -17.14
N PRO A 2 -3.75 3.07 -16.10
CA PRO A 2 -3.06 3.41 -14.84
C PRO A 2 -2.53 2.16 -14.14
N PHE A 3 -1.33 2.27 -13.58
CA PHE A 3 -0.73 1.25 -12.73
C PHE A 3 -0.22 1.88 -11.45
N ILE A 4 -0.60 1.29 -10.32
CA ILE A 4 -0.25 1.75 -8.99
C ILE A 4 0.50 0.61 -8.31
N GLU A 5 1.69 0.91 -7.80
CA GLU A 5 2.49 -0.04 -7.03
C GLU A 5 2.64 0.49 -5.61
N VAL A 6 2.18 -0.31 -4.65
CA VAL A 6 2.35 -0.04 -3.23
C VAL A 6 3.44 -0.95 -2.72
N LYS A 7 4.57 -0.37 -2.32
CA LYS A 7 5.59 -1.07 -1.55
C LYS A 7 5.36 -0.80 -0.08
N ILE A 8 5.28 -1.86 0.71
CA ILE A 8 5.08 -1.77 2.15
C ILE A 8 5.88 -2.84 2.88
N ILE A 9 6.19 -2.63 4.15
CA ILE A 9 6.82 -3.67 4.98
C ILE A 9 5.77 -4.73 5.34
N GLU A 10 6.18 -5.99 5.27
CA GLU A 10 5.36 -7.16 5.62
C GLU A 10 4.75 -7.01 7.02
N GLY A 11 3.45 -7.25 7.14
CA GLY A 11 2.74 -7.22 8.42
C GLY A 11 2.38 -5.83 8.96
N VAL A 12 2.75 -4.73 8.28
CA VAL A 12 2.31 -3.38 8.65
C VAL A 12 0.81 -3.19 8.42
N LEU A 13 0.27 -3.81 7.36
CA LEU A 13 -1.17 -3.86 7.07
C LEU A 13 -1.64 -5.32 7.07
N SER A 14 -2.84 -5.55 7.62
CA SER A 14 -3.50 -6.84 7.47
C SER A 14 -3.90 -7.09 6.02
N ARG A 15 -4.20 -8.35 5.68
CA ARG A 15 -4.67 -8.74 4.35
C ARG A 15 -5.94 -7.98 3.95
N GLU A 16 -6.85 -7.76 4.89
CA GLU A 16 -8.09 -7.01 4.68
C GLU A 16 -7.79 -5.53 4.39
N GLN A 17 -6.85 -4.93 5.12
CA GLN A 17 -6.42 -3.55 4.89
C GLN A 17 -5.73 -3.39 3.53
N GLN A 18 -4.94 -4.37 3.10
CA GLN A 18 -4.35 -4.40 1.76
C GLN A 18 -5.42 -4.45 0.66
N GLN A 19 -6.46 -5.28 0.83
CA GLN A 19 -7.58 -5.33 -0.12
C GLN A 19 -8.37 -4.02 -0.15
N ALA A 20 -8.62 -3.41 1.01
CA ALA A 20 -9.25 -2.10 1.09
C ALA A 20 -8.42 -1.03 0.36
N LEU A 21 -7.10 -1.06 0.51
CA LEU A 21 -6.20 -0.12 -0.16
C LEU A 21 -6.30 -0.21 -1.69
N ILE A 22 -6.46 -1.41 -2.27
CA ILE A 22 -6.68 -1.58 -3.71
C ILE A 22 -7.97 -0.87 -4.16
N SER A 23 -9.06 -1.01 -3.38
CA SER A 23 -10.33 -0.34 -3.67
C SER A 23 -10.17 1.17 -3.60
N GLU A 24 -9.63 1.69 -2.50
CA GLU A 24 -9.49 3.12 -2.25
C GLU A 24 -8.58 3.83 -3.27
N LEU A 25 -7.49 3.19 -3.68
CA LEU A 25 -6.59 3.71 -4.72
C LEU A 25 -7.27 3.72 -6.09
N THR A 26 -8.10 2.72 -6.38
CA THR A 26 -8.89 2.70 -7.62
C THR A 26 -9.91 3.84 -7.62
N ASP A 27 -10.61 4.04 -6.50
CA ASP A 27 -11.57 5.13 -6.35
C ASP A 27 -10.89 6.50 -6.43
N ALA A 28 -9.65 6.64 -5.94
CA ALA A 28 -8.87 7.86 -6.10
C ALA A 28 -8.61 8.18 -7.59
N VAL A 29 -8.26 7.18 -8.40
CA VAL A 29 -8.09 7.38 -9.85
C VAL A 29 -9.42 7.75 -10.51
N VAL A 30 -10.51 7.09 -10.12
CA VAL A 30 -11.86 7.39 -10.65
C VAL A 30 -12.27 8.82 -10.32
N ARG A 31 -12.02 9.32 -9.10
CA ARG A 31 -12.34 10.71 -8.73
C ARG A 31 -11.64 11.75 -9.62
N VAL A 32 -10.47 11.42 -10.16
CA VAL A 32 -9.69 12.34 -11.02
C VAL A 32 -10.00 12.14 -12.51
N GLY A 33 -10.10 10.88 -12.96
CA GLY A 33 -10.20 10.54 -14.38
C GLY A 33 -11.57 10.05 -14.85
N GLY A 34 -12.56 9.97 -13.97
CA GLY A 34 -13.90 9.47 -14.25
C GLY A 34 -14.03 7.94 -14.21
N GLU A 35 -15.27 7.46 -14.23
CA GLU A 35 -15.61 6.03 -14.03
C GLU A 35 -15.04 5.10 -15.12
N GLY A 36 -14.84 5.62 -16.34
CA GLY A 36 -14.20 4.87 -17.43
C GLY A 36 -12.76 4.41 -17.12
N MET A 37 -12.13 5.00 -16.10
CA MET A 37 -10.78 4.62 -15.67
C MET A 37 -10.75 3.39 -14.76
N ARG A 38 -11.85 3.04 -14.09
CA ARG A 38 -11.92 1.90 -13.15
C ARG A 38 -11.44 0.58 -13.77
N PRO A 39 -11.98 0.10 -14.91
CA PRO A 39 -11.57 -1.19 -15.49
C PRO A 39 -10.13 -1.19 -16.00
N MET A 40 -9.53 -0.01 -16.21
CA MET A 40 -8.15 0.11 -16.69
C MET A 40 -7.13 0.27 -15.57
N THR A 41 -7.58 0.56 -14.35
CA THR A 41 -6.73 0.82 -13.19
C THR A 41 -6.27 -0.49 -12.59
N ARG A 42 -4.96 -0.67 -12.48
CA ARG A 42 -4.35 -1.83 -11.83
C ARG A 42 -3.57 -1.40 -10.60
N CYS A 43 -3.67 -2.19 -9.54
CA CYS A 43 -2.94 -1.99 -8.30
C CYS A 43 -2.20 -3.27 -7.93
N ALA A 44 -0.93 -3.15 -7.58
CA ALA A 44 -0.11 -4.24 -7.04
C ALA A 44 0.41 -3.85 -5.66
N ILE A 45 0.33 -4.77 -4.71
CA ILE A 45 0.91 -4.63 -3.38
C ILE A 45 2.13 -5.54 -3.30
N GLN A 46 3.27 -4.97 -2.93
CA GLN A 46 4.54 -5.65 -2.76
C GLN A 46 5.00 -5.50 -1.32
N GLU A 47 5.02 -6.62 -0.60
CA GLU A 47 5.55 -6.67 0.75
C GLU A 47 7.06 -6.88 0.73
N ILE A 48 7.77 -6.03 1.46
CA ILE A 48 9.20 -6.15 1.74
C ILE A 48 9.32 -6.74 3.14
N ARG A 49 10.07 -7.85 3.26
CA ARG A 49 10.26 -8.49 4.58
C ARG A 49 10.83 -7.50 5.60
N SER A 50 10.39 -7.65 6.85
CA SER A 50 10.86 -6.84 7.98
C SER A 50 12.39 -6.77 8.03
N GLY A 51 12.94 -5.57 8.24
CA GLY A 51 14.39 -5.32 8.30
C GLY A 51 15.07 -5.19 6.93
N LEU A 52 14.39 -5.46 5.81
CA LEU A 52 14.94 -5.30 4.46
C LEU A 52 14.50 -4.01 3.76
N TRP A 53 13.84 -3.12 4.49
CA TRP A 53 13.58 -1.74 4.06
C TRP A 53 14.45 -0.79 4.89
N GLY A 54 15.29 0.02 4.26
CA GLY A 54 16.16 0.96 4.96
C GLY A 54 15.74 2.42 4.83
N VAL A 55 15.91 3.22 5.89
CA VAL A 55 15.84 4.69 5.84
C VAL A 55 17.08 5.26 6.54
N ALA A 56 17.79 6.18 5.88
CA ALA A 56 19.03 6.77 6.40
C ALA A 56 20.07 5.72 6.86
N GLY A 57 20.19 4.61 6.12
CA GLY A 57 21.12 3.51 6.44
C GLY A 57 20.68 2.60 7.60
N LYS A 58 19.48 2.79 8.15
CA LYS A 58 18.94 1.97 9.25
C LYS A 58 17.83 1.05 8.73
N PRO A 59 17.88 -0.26 9.01
CA PRO A 59 16.79 -1.17 8.67
C PRO A 59 15.55 -0.81 9.49
N LEU A 60 14.39 -0.80 8.82
CA LEU A 60 13.07 -0.63 9.42
C LEU A 60 12.46 -2.01 9.64
N THR A 61 12.04 -2.26 10.87
CA THR A 61 11.24 -3.45 11.21
C THR A 61 9.76 -3.14 11.10
N THR A 62 8.95 -4.18 10.98
CA THR A 62 7.48 -4.09 11.01
C THR A 62 6.99 -3.34 12.24
N GLU A 63 7.59 -3.55 13.41
CA GLU A 63 7.20 -2.89 14.67
C GLU A 63 7.49 -1.38 14.66
N MET A 64 8.58 -0.98 14.01
CA MET A 64 8.94 0.44 13.85
C MET A 64 8.03 1.16 12.86
N ALA A 65 7.55 0.46 11.83
CA ALA A 65 6.72 1.00 10.76
C ALA A 65 5.21 0.85 11.02
N SER A 66 4.82 -0.03 11.94
CA SER A 66 3.42 -0.19 12.31
C SER A 66 2.95 1.07 13.05
N PRO A 67 1.79 1.64 12.65
CA PRO A 67 1.21 2.73 13.41
C PRO A 67 1.01 2.24 14.85
N LYS A 68 1.56 2.98 15.82
CA LYS A 68 1.25 2.74 17.23
C LYS A 68 -0.26 2.89 17.36
N ARG A 69 -0.98 1.79 17.54
CA ARG A 69 -2.40 1.81 17.85
C ARG A 69 -2.51 2.49 19.21
N GLU A 70 -2.84 3.78 19.23
CA GLU A 70 -3.33 4.41 20.44
C GLU A 70 -4.60 3.67 20.83
N ALA A 71 -4.58 3.12 22.04
CA ALA A 71 -5.65 2.31 22.60
C ALA A 71 -6.90 3.14 22.90
#